data_AF-A0A9E3PWY8-F1
#
_entry.id   AF-A0A9E3PWY8-F1
#
_cell.length_a   1.000
_cell.length_b   1.000
_cell.length_c   1.000
_cell.angle_alpha   90.00
_cell.angle_beta   90.00
_cell.angle_gamma   90.00
#
_symmetry.space_group_name_H-M   'P 1'
#
loop_
_entity.id
_entity.type
_entity.pdbx_description
1 polymer ?
#
loop_
_entity_poly.entity_id
_entity_poly.type
_entity_poly.pdbx_seq_one_letter_code
_entity_poly.pdbx_strand_id
1 'polypeptide(L)'
;MRIVHRPLALTLALVAASACSASDGEGGATNRAMAKAPSAATCAAGERTLSVTGLCQRAAAAMLPPGSKGTPMEGCEWVVRETPFATETLLYRTLHCARGETNVEFQVGNHQSQLVYASRADGGAATDADGAPLVLAQVFAGDPDGRARALWETRDSMQDPAAAKRCDVRPPYQPEGLPADAVIIDIARARGDLERDDAAPECGPFGYNPAGGSIDFWRTSQGYAWFFRMGTDLWDVDPGSFTIVEKRADGSWRALPDPIAGPEPR
;
A
#
# COMPACT_ATOMS: atom_id res chain seq x y z
N MET A 1 50.21 6.13 -36.28
CA MET A 1 50.90 4.85 -36.63
C MET A 1 50.74 3.92 -35.44
N ARG A 2 50.15 2.72 -35.48
CA ARG A 2 49.65 1.85 -36.54
C ARG A 2 48.33 1.22 -36.07
N ILE A 3 47.42 1.08 -37.03
CA ILE A 3 46.19 0.29 -36.96
C ILE A 3 46.57 -1.19 -36.99
N VAL A 4 45.93 -2.04 -36.18
CA VAL A 4 45.88 -3.48 -36.41
C VAL A 4 44.45 -3.96 -36.18
N HIS A 5 43.77 -4.27 -37.28
CA HIS A 5 42.50 -4.98 -37.31
C HIS A 5 42.71 -6.48 -37.05
N ARG A 6 41.78 -7.12 -36.35
CA ARG A 6 41.54 -8.55 -36.43
C ARG A 6 40.05 -8.81 -36.62
N PRO A 7 39.63 -9.37 -37.76
CA PRO A 7 38.30 -9.95 -37.92
C PRO A 7 38.32 -11.41 -37.46
N LEU A 8 37.23 -11.89 -36.86
CA LEU A 8 36.97 -13.32 -36.77
C LEU A 8 35.50 -13.61 -37.12
N ALA A 9 35.38 -14.45 -38.13
CA ALA A 9 34.19 -15.06 -38.71
C ALA A 9 33.51 -16.00 -37.68
N LEU A 10 32.18 -15.96 -37.55
CA LEU A 10 31.18 -16.78 -38.26
C LEU A 10 31.01 -18.19 -37.68
N THR A 11 29.89 -18.44 -37.00
CA THR A 11 29.20 -19.74 -37.10
C THR A 11 27.69 -19.59 -36.85
N LEU A 12 26.92 -19.84 -37.92
CA LEU A 12 25.49 -20.14 -37.90
C LEU A 12 25.28 -21.51 -37.24
N ALA A 13 24.31 -21.62 -36.35
CA ALA A 13 23.65 -22.89 -36.05
C ALA A 13 22.14 -22.71 -36.19
N LEU A 14 21.61 -23.13 -37.34
CA LEU A 14 20.20 -23.48 -37.49
C LEU A 14 19.96 -24.78 -36.70
N VAL A 15 19.02 -24.76 -35.75
CA VAL A 15 18.42 -25.99 -35.23
C VAL A 15 16.97 -26.01 -35.71
N ALA A 16 16.66 -27.11 -36.39
CA ALA A 16 15.41 -27.39 -37.07
C ALA A 16 14.24 -27.64 -36.10
N ALA A 17 13.05 -27.44 -36.66
CA ALA A 17 11.75 -27.69 -36.06
C ALA A 17 11.57 -29.15 -35.61
N SER A 18 11.01 -29.30 -34.40
CA SER A 18 10.34 -30.52 -33.96
C SER A 18 8.87 -30.19 -33.74
N ALA A 19 8.04 -30.67 -34.67
CA ALA A 19 6.60 -30.76 -34.50
C ALA A 19 6.29 -31.98 -33.60
N CYS A 20 5.53 -31.77 -32.53
CA CYS A 20 4.83 -32.83 -31.82
C CYS A 20 3.45 -32.32 -31.39
N SER A 21 2.45 -32.86 -32.10
CA SER A 21 1.14 -33.32 -31.66
C SER A 21 0.34 -32.53 -30.63
N ALA A 22 -0.84 -32.10 -31.11
CA ALA A 22 -2.01 -31.81 -30.31
C ALA A 22 -2.34 -32.96 -29.34
N SER A 23 -2.60 -32.57 -28.09
CA SER A 23 -3.23 -33.38 -27.07
C SER A 23 -4.33 -32.51 -26.48
N ASP A 24 -5.57 -32.77 -26.87
CA ASP A 24 -6.76 -32.23 -26.24
C ASP A 24 -6.78 -32.67 -24.78
N GLY A 25 -6.59 -31.70 -23.88
CA GLY A 25 -6.69 -31.87 -22.44
C GLY A 25 -7.59 -30.78 -21.89
N GLU A 26 -8.85 -31.12 -21.68
CA GLU A 26 -9.81 -30.39 -20.85
C GLU A 26 -9.21 -30.17 -19.44
N GLY A 27 -8.64 -28.98 -19.24
CA GLY A 27 -8.27 -28.45 -17.94
C GLY A 27 -8.83 -27.04 -17.85
N GLY A 28 -9.97 -26.88 -17.19
CA GLY A 28 -10.66 -25.61 -16.99
C GLY A 28 -9.79 -24.62 -16.21
N ALA A 29 -8.92 -23.92 -16.92
CA ALA A 29 -8.31 -22.68 -16.44
C ALA A 29 -9.40 -21.60 -16.53
N THR A 30 -10.07 -21.32 -15.41
CA THR A 30 -10.80 -20.07 -15.26
C THR A 30 -9.76 -18.95 -15.24
N ASN A 31 -9.36 -18.48 -16.42
CA ASN A 31 -8.80 -17.15 -16.60
C ASN A 31 -9.85 -16.19 -16.03
N ARG A 32 -9.70 -15.82 -14.76
CA ARG A 32 -10.39 -14.66 -14.21
C ARG A 32 -9.67 -13.46 -14.80
N ALA A 33 -9.96 -13.17 -16.06
CA ALA A 33 -9.65 -11.90 -16.68
C ALA A 33 -10.06 -10.83 -15.66
N MET A 34 -9.11 -9.96 -15.29
CA MET A 34 -9.42 -8.76 -14.50
C MET A 34 -10.66 -8.14 -15.12
N ALA A 35 -11.77 -8.23 -14.40
CA ALA A 35 -13.07 -7.84 -14.93
C ALA A 35 -12.93 -6.39 -15.38
N LYS A 36 -13.24 -6.13 -16.64
CA LYS A 36 -13.35 -4.76 -17.16
C LYS A 36 -14.34 -4.04 -16.26
N ALA A 37 -13.84 -3.10 -15.46
CA ALA A 37 -14.71 -2.31 -14.58
C ALA A 37 -15.74 -1.59 -15.47
N PRO A 38 -17.05 -1.73 -15.17
CA PRO A 38 -18.09 -1.15 -16.00
C PRO A 38 -17.95 0.38 -16.01
N SER A 39 -18.04 0.98 -17.20
CA SER A 39 -18.16 2.43 -17.37
C SER A 39 -19.43 2.90 -16.67
N ALA A 40 -19.33 3.84 -15.72
CA ALA A 40 -20.43 4.52 -15.02
C ALA A 40 -21.79 3.80 -15.11
N ALA A 41 -21.84 2.56 -14.60
CA ALA A 41 -23.08 1.82 -14.59
C ALA A 41 -24.02 2.50 -13.59
N THR A 42 -25.29 2.66 -13.96
CA THR A 42 -26.33 3.00 -12.99
C THR A 42 -26.24 1.97 -11.86
N CYS A 43 -25.89 2.42 -10.66
CA CYS A 43 -25.73 1.52 -9.53
C CYS A 43 -27.02 0.77 -9.24
N ALA A 44 -26.93 -0.37 -8.55
CA ALA A 44 -28.12 -1.08 -8.12
C ALA A 44 -29.03 -0.13 -7.32
N ALA A 45 -30.33 -0.35 -7.34
CA ALA A 45 -31.27 0.50 -6.60
C ALA A 45 -30.88 0.58 -5.11
N GLY A 46 -30.68 1.80 -4.61
CA GLY A 46 -30.25 2.06 -3.23
C GLY A 46 -28.73 1.97 -2.98
N GLU A 47 -27.92 1.63 -3.98
CA GLU A 47 -26.47 1.61 -3.86
C GLU A 47 -25.87 3.02 -3.99
N ARG A 48 -24.96 3.36 -3.07
CA ARG A 48 -24.24 4.64 -3.09
C ARG A 48 -23.19 4.67 -4.19
N THR A 49 -23.03 5.82 -4.83
CA THR A 49 -21.89 6.17 -5.68
C THR A 49 -20.81 6.88 -4.87
N LEU A 50 -19.56 6.68 -5.25
CA LEU A 50 -18.45 7.50 -4.77
C LEU A 50 -18.38 8.81 -5.57
N SER A 51 -18.01 9.91 -4.91
CA SER A 51 -18.18 11.29 -5.43
C SER A 51 -17.10 11.76 -6.41
N VAL A 52 -15.87 11.27 -6.30
CA VAL A 52 -14.71 11.54 -7.15
C VAL A 52 -14.72 10.64 -8.39
N THR A 53 -14.88 9.32 -8.22
CA THR A 53 -14.79 8.37 -9.34
C THR A 53 -16.12 8.10 -10.02
N GLY A 54 -17.23 8.30 -9.30
CA GLY A 54 -18.56 7.87 -9.74
C GLY A 54 -18.79 6.36 -9.68
N LEU A 55 -17.86 5.59 -9.09
CA LEU A 55 -18.01 4.14 -8.95
C LEU A 55 -19.11 3.79 -7.94
N CYS A 56 -19.85 2.73 -8.21
CA CYS A 56 -20.75 2.13 -7.22
C CYS A 56 -19.93 1.48 -6.10
N GLN A 57 -20.41 1.53 -4.86
CA GLN A 57 -19.74 0.94 -3.68
C GLN A 57 -19.24 -0.49 -3.92
N ARG A 58 -20.04 -1.36 -4.53
CA ARG A 58 -19.67 -2.76 -4.81
C ARG A 58 -18.59 -2.87 -5.88
N ALA A 59 -18.65 -2.04 -6.90
CA ALA A 59 -17.63 -2.00 -7.96
C ALA A 59 -16.29 -1.54 -7.38
N ALA A 60 -16.30 -0.50 -6.55
CA ALA A 60 -15.11 -0.01 -5.85
C ALA A 60 -14.56 -1.05 -4.87
N ALA A 61 -15.42 -1.71 -4.08
CA ALA A 61 -15.02 -2.77 -3.15
C ALA A 61 -14.33 -3.95 -3.83
N ALA A 62 -14.75 -4.29 -5.06
CA ALA A 62 -14.13 -5.35 -5.86
C ALA A 62 -12.73 -4.98 -6.38
N MET A 63 -12.33 -3.71 -6.32
CA MET A 63 -10.99 -3.25 -6.70
C MET A 63 -10.00 -3.29 -5.52
N LEU A 64 -10.49 -3.42 -4.29
CA LEU A 64 -9.65 -3.43 -3.10
C LEU A 64 -9.12 -4.85 -2.83
N PRO A 65 -7.89 -4.98 -2.29
CA PRO A 65 -7.43 -6.24 -1.72
C PRO A 65 -8.40 -6.76 -0.65
N PRO A 66 -8.36 -8.08 -0.34
CA PRO A 66 -8.98 -8.57 0.88
C PRO A 66 -8.36 -7.82 2.08
N GLY A 67 -9.19 -7.00 2.73
CA GLY A 67 -8.76 -6.10 3.79
C GLY A 67 -8.13 -6.81 4.99
N SER A 68 -7.51 -6.02 5.87
CA SER A 68 -7.07 -6.52 7.17
C SER A 68 -8.27 -7.13 7.91
N LYS A 69 -8.07 -8.25 8.63
CA LYS A 69 -9.16 -9.08 9.20
C LYS A 69 -9.88 -8.42 10.41
N GLY A 70 -9.85 -7.09 10.53
CA GLY A 70 -10.46 -6.37 11.64
C GLY A 70 -11.98 -6.47 11.62
N THR A 71 -12.56 -6.93 12.74
CA THR A 71 -14.01 -6.81 12.97
C THR A 71 -14.33 -5.32 13.17
N PRO A 72 -15.32 -4.77 12.44
CA PRO A 72 -15.73 -3.38 12.67
C PRO A 72 -16.25 -3.22 14.10
N MET A 73 -16.15 -1.99 14.63
CA MET A 73 -16.71 -1.67 15.94
C MET A 73 -18.21 -1.97 15.99
N GLU A 74 -18.76 -2.23 17.19
CA GLU A 74 -20.19 -2.45 17.36
C GLU A 74 -21.01 -1.25 16.83
N GLY A 75 -22.01 -1.53 16.00
CA GLY A 75 -22.83 -0.50 15.37
C GLY A 75 -22.17 0.24 14.21
N CYS A 76 -21.03 -0.26 13.72
CA CYS A 76 -20.33 0.26 12.56
C CYS A 76 -20.23 -0.80 11.45
N GLU A 77 -20.10 -0.33 10.22
CA GLU A 77 -19.83 -1.16 9.05
C GLU A 77 -18.59 -0.65 8.32
N TRP A 78 -17.88 -1.57 7.68
CA TRP A 78 -16.83 -1.21 6.73
C TRP A 78 -17.47 -0.75 5.42
N VAL A 79 -17.10 0.46 4.97
CA VAL A 79 -17.54 1.02 3.69
C VAL A 79 -16.33 1.43 2.86
N VAL A 80 -16.50 1.50 1.54
CA VAL A 80 -15.45 2.04 0.66
C VAL A 80 -15.60 3.55 0.56
N ARG A 81 -14.47 4.24 0.62
CA ARG A 81 -14.33 5.67 0.40
C ARG A 81 -13.23 5.93 -0.60
N GLU A 82 -13.17 7.18 -0.99
CA GLU A 82 -12.16 7.66 -1.89
C GLU A 82 -11.73 9.07 -1.54
N THR A 83 -10.52 9.42 -1.96
CA THR A 83 -10.00 10.78 -1.87
C THR A 83 -9.13 11.05 -3.09
N PRO A 84 -9.13 12.29 -3.63
CA PRO A 84 -8.18 12.67 -4.67
C PRO A 84 -6.75 12.38 -4.19
N PHE A 85 -5.91 11.83 -5.05
CA PHE A 85 -4.55 11.45 -4.70
C PHE A 85 -3.60 11.77 -5.86
N ALA A 86 -2.84 12.86 -5.74
CA ALA A 86 -2.04 13.41 -6.83
C ALA A 86 -2.87 13.59 -8.13
N THR A 87 -2.54 12.86 -9.20
CA THR A 87 -3.29 12.86 -10.48
C THR A 87 -4.31 11.71 -10.58
N GLU A 88 -4.38 10.88 -9.55
CA GLU A 88 -5.20 9.67 -9.45
C GLU A 88 -6.25 9.82 -8.34
N THR A 89 -6.87 8.70 -7.96
CA THR A 89 -7.76 8.60 -6.79
C THR A 89 -7.28 7.47 -5.89
N LEU A 90 -7.26 7.68 -4.58
CA LEU A 90 -7.06 6.62 -3.60
C LEU A 90 -8.42 6.06 -3.17
N LEU A 91 -8.65 4.76 -3.40
CA LEU A 91 -9.73 4.02 -2.77
C LEU A 91 -9.25 3.38 -1.46
N TYR A 92 -10.12 3.36 -0.45
CA TYR A 92 -9.82 2.76 0.84
C TYR A 92 -11.09 2.32 1.56
N ARG A 93 -10.94 1.43 2.54
CA ARG A 93 -11.99 0.94 3.42
C ARG A 93 -11.88 1.61 4.78
N THR A 94 -13.02 2.01 5.31
CA THR A 94 -13.11 2.80 6.53
C THR A 94 -14.44 2.55 7.25
N LEU A 95 -14.53 2.92 8.53
CA LEU A 95 -15.75 2.72 9.30
C LEU A 95 -16.81 3.78 8.99
N HIS A 96 -18.04 3.32 8.89
CA HIS A 96 -19.25 4.14 8.94
C HIS A 96 -20.09 3.68 10.12
N CYS A 97 -20.36 4.59 11.03
CA CYS A 97 -21.11 4.35 12.26
C CYS A 97 -22.30 5.32 12.31
N ALA A 98 -23.26 5.08 13.21
CA ALA A 98 -24.35 6.02 13.45
C ALA A 98 -23.87 7.43 13.90
N ARG A 99 -22.68 7.50 14.52
CA ARG A 99 -22.08 8.75 15.00
C ARG A 99 -21.33 9.53 13.93
N GLY A 100 -20.98 8.90 12.81
CA GLY A 100 -20.18 9.53 11.78
C GLY A 100 -19.48 8.53 10.88
N GLU A 101 -18.62 9.06 10.03
CA GLU A 101 -17.81 8.29 9.10
C GLU A 101 -16.38 8.79 9.15
N THR A 102 -15.45 7.86 8.94
CA THR A 102 -14.05 8.22 8.80
C THR A 102 -13.78 8.57 7.33
N ASN A 103 -13.13 9.72 7.11
CA ASN A 103 -12.67 10.16 5.79
C ASN A 103 -11.24 10.67 5.93
N VAL A 104 -10.44 10.44 4.90
CA VAL A 104 -9.06 10.95 4.82
C VAL A 104 -8.85 11.85 3.62
N GLU A 105 -7.94 12.79 3.76
CA GLU A 105 -7.54 13.74 2.74
C GLU A 105 -6.06 13.62 2.43
N PHE A 106 -5.72 13.70 1.15
CA PHE A 106 -4.33 13.77 0.70
C PHE A 106 -3.83 15.21 0.68
N GLN A 107 -2.75 15.46 1.42
CA GLN A 107 -2.07 16.75 1.48
C GLN A 107 -0.68 16.64 0.87
N VAL A 108 -0.40 17.49 -0.12
CA VAL A 108 0.92 17.57 -0.73
C VAL A 108 1.79 18.50 0.10
N GLY A 109 2.94 18.00 0.56
CA GLY A 109 3.97 18.79 1.24
C GLY A 109 5.25 18.91 0.42
N ASN A 110 6.12 19.85 0.80
CA ASN A 110 7.36 20.16 0.09
C ASN A 110 8.39 19.01 0.12
N HIS A 111 8.37 18.18 1.16
CA HIS A 111 9.31 17.05 1.35
C HIS A 111 8.62 15.70 1.33
N GLN A 112 7.39 15.64 1.83
CA GLN A 112 6.58 14.43 1.90
C GLN A 112 5.11 14.81 1.80
N SER A 113 4.31 13.93 1.21
CA SER A 113 2.86 14.08 1.24
C SER A 113 2.29 13.34 2.44
N GLN A 114 1.04 13.62 2.79
CA GLN A 114 0.39 13.03 3.96
C GLN A 114 -1.03 12.62 3.63
N LEU A 115 -1.50 11.55 4.27
CA LEU A 115 -2.92 11.28 4.44
C LEU A 115 -3.30 11.71 5.86
N VAL A 116 -4.26 12.61 5.97
CA VAL A 116 -4.75 13.12 7.25
C VAL A 116 -6.21 12.79 7.43
N TYR A 117 -6.67 12.69 8.67
CA TYR A 117 -8.08 12.55 8.97
C TYR A 117 -8.83 13.86 8.66
N ALA A 118 -9.91 13.76 7.89
CA ALA A 118 -10.89 14.84 7.73
C ALA A 118 -12.07 14.65 8.69
N SER A 119 -12.44 13.40 8.97
CA SER A 119 -13.46 13.02 9.94
C SER A 119 -13.17 11.64 10.51
N ARG A 120 -13.77 11.31 11.67
CA ARG A 120 -13.65 10.00 12.33
C ARG A 120 -15.01 9.43 12.71
N ALA A 121 -15.19 8.12 12.52
CA ALA A 121 -16.46 7.43 12.67
C ALA A 121 -16.89 7.27 14.14
N ASP A 122 -15.92 7.26 15.06
CA ASP A 122 -16.14 7.24 16.50
C ASP A 122 -16.62 8.60 17.06
N GLY A 123 -16.56 9.67 16.24
CA GLY A 123 -16.83 11.05 16.64
C GLY A 123 -15.66 11.73 17.35
N GLY A 124 -14.47 11.10 17.36
CA GLY A 124 -13.24 11.67 17.88
C GLY A 124 -12.76 12.85 17.03
N ALA A 125 -11.87 13.67 17.61
CA ALA A 125 -11.27 14.77 16.89
C ALA A 125 -10.41 14.26 15.72
N ALA A 126 -10.55 14.91 14.56
CA ALA A 126 -9.68 14.72 13.40
C ALA A 126 -8.44 15.62 13.44
N THR A 127 -8.27 16.40 14.52
CA THR A 127 -7.15 17.31 14.76
C THR A 127 -6.50 17.03 16.11
N ASP A 128 -5.24 17.40 16.26
CA ASP A 128 -4.54 17.42 17.55
C ASP A 128 -4.98 18.60 18.42
N ALA A 129 -4.31 18.76 19.58
CA ALA A 129 -4.59 19.81 20.54
C ALA A 129 -4.30 21.23 20.02
N ASP A 130 -3.41 21.36 19.03
CA ASP A 130 -3.06 22.63 18.40
C ASP A 130 -3.95 22.93 17.17
N GLY A 131 -4.88 22.02 16.86
CA GLY A 131 -5.82 22.14 15.75
C GLY A 131 -5.23 21.68 14.41
N ALA A 132 -4.05 21.07 14.39
CA ALA A 132 -3.49 20.51 13.17
C ALA A 132 -4.15 19.15 12.84
N PRO A 133 -4.40 18.82 11.56
CA PRO A 133 -4.98 17.53 11.19
C PRO A 133 -4.15 16.35 11.70
N LEU A 134 -4.82 15.32 12.22
CA LEU A 134 -4.16 14.08 12.63
C LEU A 134 -3.65 13.35 11.40
N VAL A 135 -2.36 13.02 11.38
CA VAL A 135 -1.72 12.31 10.28
C VAL A 135 -1.96 10.82 10.42
N LEU A 136 -2.63 10.21 9.43
CA LEU A 136 -2.77 8.76 9.33
C LEU A 136 -1.51 8.12 8.73
N ALA A 137 -1.00 8.70 7.64
CA ALA A 137 0.17 8.18 6.95
C ALA A 137 1.02 9.30 6.33
N GLN A 138 2.33 9.11 6.36
CA GLN A 138 3.28 9.90 5.56
C GLN A 138 3.57 9.14 4.27
N VAL A 139 3.58 9.85 3.15
CA VAL A 139 3.56 9.26 1.80
C VAL A 139 4.74 9.78 0.99
N PHE A 140 5.54 8.84 0.50
CA PHE A 140 6.77 9.11 -0.25
C PHE A 140 6.71 8.41 -1.60
N ALA A 141 6.71 9.20 -2.68
CA ALA A 141 6.92 8.69 -4.03
C ALA A 141 8.39 8.31 -4.23
N GLY A 142 8.69 7.43 -5.20
CA GLY A 142 10.02 7.40 -5.81
C GLY A 142 10.71 6.05 -5.94
N ASP A 143 10.05 4.93 -5.68
CA ASP A 143 10.59 3.61 -6.00
C ASP A 143 9.47 2.62 -6.36
N PRO A 144 9.61 1.80 -7.43
CA PRO A 144 8.64 0.75 -7.74
C PRO A 144 8.38 -0.17 -6.56
N ASP A 145 9.40 -0.64 -5.84
CA ASP A 145 9.25 -1.55 -4.72
C ASP A 145 8.92 -0.86 -3.39
N GLY A 146 9.05 0.46 -3.31
CA GLY A 146 8.83 1.30 -2.11
C GLY A 146 9.76 1.01 -0.92
N ARG A 147 10.40 -0.15 -0.85
CA ARG A 147 11.26 -0.60 0.26
C ARG A 147 12.57 0.17 0.28
N ALA A 148 13.19 0.36 -0.88
CA ALA A 148 14.40 1.16 -0.98
C ALA A 148 14.11 2.61 -0.56
N ARG A 149 12.94 3.14 -0.93
CA ARG A 149 12.48 4.47 -0.52
C ARG A 149 12.24 4.57 0.98
N ALA A 150 11.52 3.62 1.57
CA ALA A 150 11.30 3.55 3.02
C ALA A 150 12.64 3.53 3.79
N LEU A 151 13.58 2.68 3.38
CA LEU A 151 14.90 2.59 4.02
C LEU A 151 15.71 3.88 3.88
N TRP A 152 15.63 4.52 2.72
CA TRP A 152 16.30 5.80 2.49
C TRP A 152 15.72 6.87 3.42
N GLU A 153 14.40 7.04 3.47
CA GLU A 153 13.74 8.05 4.32
C GLU A 153 14.04 7.85 5.79
N THR A 154 14.00 6.60 6.26
CA THR A 154 14.37 6.28 7.63
C THR A 154 15.80 6.69 7.93
N ARG A 155 16.76 6.33 7.07
CA ARG A 155 18.17 6.66 7.27
C ARG A 155 18.46 8.16 7.18
N ASP A 156 17.81 8.85 6.26
CA ASP A 156 17.99 10.30 6.04
C ASP A 156 17.45 11.11 7.24
N SER A 157 16.41 10.62 7.90
CA SER A 157 15.85 11.24 9.12
C SER A 157 16.74 11.13 10.36
N MET A 158 17.84 10.36 10.30
CA MET A 158 18.72 10.11 11.44
C MET A 158 19.92 11.06 11.48
N GLN A 159 20.25 11.53 12.68
CA GLN A 159 21.39 12.44 12.89
C GLN A 159 22.76 11.73 12.82
N ASP A 160 22.83 10.44 13.17
CA ASP A 160 24.08 9.66 13.15
C ASP A 160 24.13 8.73 11.91
N PRO A 161 24.97 9.04 10.90
CA PRO A 161 25.12 8.22 9.71
C PRO A 161 25.68 6.82 9.98
N ALA A 162 26.45 6.63 11.06
CA ALA A 162 26.98 5.32 11.41
C ALA A 162 25.88 4.42 11.99
N ALA A 163 25.01 4.98 12.85
CA ALA A 163 23.82 4.29 13.31
C ALA A 163 22.85 3.99 12.16
N ALA A 164 22.59 4.96 11.28
CA ALA A 164 21.66 4.79 10.15
C ALA A 164 22.01 3.59 9.24
N LYS A 165 23.30 3.31 9.03
CA LYS A 165 23.76 2.17 8.24
C LYS A 165 23.38 0.81 8.83
N ARG A 166 23.07 0.73 10.12
CA ARG A 166 22.65 -0.52 10.80
C ARG A 166 21.18 -0.85 10.58
N CYS A 167 20.36 0.13 10.21
CA CYS A 167 18.94 -0.05 9.96
C CYS A 167 18.70 -0.80 8.67
N ASP A 168 17.74 -1.72 8.64
CA ASP A 168 17.37 -2.48 7.47
C ASP A 168 15.86 -2.76 7.45
N VAL A 169 15.32 -3.09 6.28
CA VAL A 169 13.90 -3.44 6.12
C VAL A 169 13.67 -4.87 6.58
N ARG A 170 12.70 -5.08 7.46
CA ARG A 170 12.38 -6.39 8.06
C ARG A 170 10.88 -6.68 8.02
N PRO A 171 10.47 -7.96 8.05
CA PRO A 171 9.08 -8.31 8.35
C PRO A 171 8.69 -7.79 9.74
N PRO A 172 7.42 -7.41 9.97
CA PRO A 172 6.93 -7.05 11.28
C PRO A 172 7.12 -8.19 12.29
N TYR A 173 7.42 -7.85 13.54
CA TYR A 173 7.56 -8.85 14.60
C TYR A 173 6.22 -9.49 15.01
N GLN A 174 5.13 -8.70 14.92
CA GLN A 174 3.74 -9.11 15.18
C GLN A 174 2.92 -8.81 13.92
N PRO A 175 2.89 -9.72 12.93
CA PRO A 175 2.21 -9.49 11.65
C PRO A 175 0.68 -9.57 11.74
N GLU A 176 0.13 -10.04 12.86
CA GLU A 176 -1.32 -10.21 13.02
C GLU A 176 -2.04 -8.86 12.88
N GLY A 177 -2.99 -8.80 11.93
CA GLY A 177 -3.76 -7.58 11.67
C GLY A 177 -3.09 -6.60 10.71
N LEU A 178 -1.78 -6.74 10.45
CA LEU A 178 -1.07 -5.91 9.48
C LEU A 178 -1.34 -6.33 8.02
N PRO A 179 -1.26 -5.37 7.08
CA PRO A 179 -1.25 -5.68 5.65
C PRO A 179 -0.14 -6.66 5.26
N ALA A 180 -0.36 -7.47 4.22
CA ALA A 180 0.62 -8.48 3.79
C ALA A 180 1.94 -7.90 3.28
N ASP A 181 1.90 -6.66 2.80
CA ASP A 181 3.05 -5.87 2.33
C ASP A 181 3.64 -4.98 3.45
N ALA A 182 3.19 -5.14 4.70
CA ALA A 182 3.73 -4.39 5.82
C ALA A 182 5.18 -4.80 6.11
N VAL A 183 6.01 -3.80 6.38
CA VAL A 183 7.41 -3.96 6.78
C VAL A 183 7.71 -3.00 7.93
N ILE A 184 8.77 -3.29 8.66
CA ILE A 184 9.33 -2.39 9.67
C ILE A 184 10.78 -2.09 9.30
N ILE A 185 11.32 -0.98 9.81
CA ILE A 185 12.74 -0.68 9.68
C ILE A 185 13.36 -0.69 11.05
N ASP A 186 14.29 -1.62 11.26
CA ASP A 186 14.95 -1.83 12.54
C ASP A 186 16.38 -2.36 12.32
N ILE A 187 17.17 -2.39 13.38
CA ILE A 187 18.46 -3.06 13.42
C ILE A 187 18.25 -4.58 13.53
N ALA A 188 19.28 -5.35 13.17
CA ALA A 188 19.27 -6.79 13.42
C ALA A 188 19.31 -7.06 14.94
N ARG A 189 18.23 -7.61 15.49
CA ARG A 189 18.14 -8.10 16.88
C ARG A 189 17.95 -9.61 16.93
N ALA A 190 18.44 -10.26 17.98
CA ALA A 190 18.03 -11.63 18.26
C ALA A 190 16.57 -11.62 18.74
N ARG A 191 15.80 -12.66 18.43
CA ARG A 191 14.34 -12.72 18.72
C ARG A 191 14.00 -12.54 20.21
N GLY A 192 14.94 -12.78 21.12
CA GLY A 192 14.80 -12.59 22.56
C GLY A 192 15.06 -11.16 23.06
N ASP A 193 15.57 -10.26 22.22
CA ASP A 193 15.88 -8.87 22.62
C ASP A 193 14.69 -7.91 22.42
N LEU A 194 13.54 -8.46 22.01
CA LEU A 194 12.32 -7.71 21.68
C LEU A 194 11.52 -7.30 22.93
N GLU A 195 11.81 -7.88 24.10
CA GLU A 195 11.13 -7.56 25.37
C GLU A 195 11.54 -6.22 25.99
N ARG A 196 12.34 -5.40 25.28
CA ARG A 196 12.70 -4.05 25.73
C ARG A 196 11.61 -3.06 25.30
N ASP A 197 10.44 -3.21 25.92
CA ASP A 197 9.25 -2.40 25.64
C ASP A 197 9.47 -0.90 25.88
N ASP A 198 10.52 -0.47 26.61
CA ASP A 198 10.78 0.95 26.88
C ASP A 198 11.91 1.57 26.04
N ALA A 199 12.47 0.84 25.07
CA ALA A 199 13.58 1.35 24.27
C ALA A 199 13.09 2.32 23.19
N ALA A 200 13.71 3.51 23.12
CA ALA A 200 13.51 4.43 22.01
C ALA A 200 13.85 3.75 20.66
N PRO A 201 13.16 4.14 19.57
CA PRO A 201 13.42 3.56 18.25
C PRO A 201 14.88 3.80 17.83
N GLU A 202 15.61 2.74 17.54
CA GLU A 202 17.03 2.82 17.13
C GLU A 202 17.20 3.39 15.71
N CYS A 203 16.18 3.21 14.87
CA CYS A 203 16.16 3.68 13.49
C CYS A 203 15.43 5.01 13.32
N GLY A 204 15.47 5.86 14.35
CA GLY A 204 14.91 7.21 14.28
C GLY A 204 13.38 7.24 14.20
N PRO A 205 12.79 8.38 13.78
CA PRO A 205 11.34 8.62 13.85
C PRO A 205 10.51 7.73 12.91
N PHE A 206 11.14 7.09 11.93
CA PHE A 206 10.50 6.16 11.00
C PHE A 206 10.89 4.69 11.24
N GLY A 207 11.60 4.41 12.33
CA GLY A 207 11.96 3.07 12.75
C GLY A 207 10.83 2.36 13.49
N TYR A 208 11.00 1.06 13.70
CA TYR A 208 10.16 0.28 14.61
C TYR A 208 10.19 0.87 16.03
N ASN A 209 9.01 1.11 16.60
CA ASN A 209 8.85 1.67 17.93
C ASN A 209 8.03 0.72 18.83
N PRO A 210 8.67 -0.12 19.67
CA PRO A 210 7.96 -1.02 20.58
C PRO A 210 7.32 -0.27 21.77
N ALA A 211 7.80 0.93 22.09
CA ALA A 211 7.45 1.66 23.32
C ALA A 211 6.26 2.62 23.19
N GLY A 212 5.68 2.75 21.99
CA GLY A 212 4.88 3.91 21.62
C GLY A 212 3.38 3.83 21.90
N GLY A 213 2.85 2.69 22.35
CA GLY A 213 1.39 2.44 22.31
C GLY A 213 0.83 2.61 20.88
N SER A 214 1.71 2.49 19.88
CA SER A 214 1.42 2.66 18.47
C SER A 214 2.00 1.49 17.69
N ILE A 215 1.33 1.17 16.59
CA ILE A 215 1.78 0.20 15.60
C ILE A 215 2.34 1.02 14.45
N ASP A 216 3.67 1.10 14.41
CA ASP A 216 4.43 1.83 13.41
C ASP A 216 4.94 0.84 12.35
N PHE A 217 4.54 1.05 11.10
CA PHE A 217 4.95 0.19 9.99
C PHE A 217 4.93 0.95 8.67
N TRP A 218 5.65 0.41 7.72
CA TRP A 218 5.66 0.85 6.34
C TRP A 218 4.80 -0.09 5.51
N ARG A 219 3.99 0.46 4.59
CA ARG A 219 3.54 -0.28 3.40
C ARG A 219 4.33 0.19 2.21
N THR A 220 4.53 -0.71 1.26
CA THR A 220 5.26 -0.42 0.03
C THR A 220 4.42 -0.94 -1.11
N SER A 221 3.62 -0.08 -1.72
CA SER A 221 2.61 -0.48 -2.70
C SER A 221 2.41 0.60 -3.73
N GLN A 222 2.19 0.17 -4.98
CA GLN A 222 1.80 1.01 -6.12
C GLN A 222 2.77 2.18 -6.41
N GLY A 223 4.07 1.98 -6.15
CA GLY A 223 5.12 2.99 -6.40
C GLY A 223 5.34 4.00 -5.27
N TYR A 224 4.73 3.76 -4.10
CA TYR A 224 4.82 4.62 -2.92
C TYR A 224 5.27 3.84 -1.68
N ALA A 225 6.02 4.53 -0.83
CA ALA A 225 6.27 4.12 0.55
C ALA A 225 5.34 4.90 1.49
N TRP A 226 4.58 4.17 2.31
CA TRP A 226 3.58 4.72 3.21
C TRP A 226 4.00 4.41 4.63
N PHE A 227 4.37 5.40 5.42
CA PHE A 227 4.64 5.21 6.84
C PHE A 227 3.37 5.48 7.64
N PHE A 228 2.85 4.43 8.28
CA PHE A 228 1.71 4.49 9.18
C PHE A 228 2.20 4.53 10.62
N ARG A 229 1.61 5.44 11.40
CA ARG A 229 1.71 5.47 12.86
C ARG A 229 0.30 5.46 13.40
N MET A 230 -0.16 4.29 13.84
CA MET A 230 -1.53 4.10 14.29
C MET A 230 -1.53 3.76 15.77
N GLY A 231 -2.48 4.27 16.54
CA GLY A 231 -2.65 3.80 17.92
C GLY A 231 -2.92 2.29 17.97
N THR A 232 -2.65 1.66 19.10
CA THR A 232 -3.01 0.26 19.36
C THR A 232 -4.53 0.03 19.48
N ASP A 233 -5.30 1.11 19.53
CA ASP A 233 -6.76 1.08 19.67
C ASP A 233 -7.46 0.78 18.32
N LEU A 234 -8.79 0.71 18.33
CA LEU A 234 -9.62 0.36 17.17
C LEU A 234 -9.30 1.22 15.93
N TRP A 235 -8.90 0.56 14.84
CA TRP A 235 -8.63 1.22 13.57
C TRP A 235 -9.95 1.53 12.86
N ASP A 236 -10.17 2.80 12.54
CA ASP A 236 -11.31 3.28 11.76
C ASP A 236 -11.02 3.35 10.26
N VAL A 237 -9.78 3.03 9.87
CA VAL A 237 -9.32 2.85 8.49
C VAL A 237 -8.62 1.50 8.38
N ASP A 238 -8.83 0.77 7.29
CA ASP A 238 -8.08 -0.43 6.96
C ASP A 238 -6.88 -0.07 6.08
N PRO A 239 -5.64 -0.02 6.61
CA PRO A 239 -4.49 0.42 5.85
C PRO A 239 -4.21 -0.49 4.66
N GLY A 240 -4.53 -1.79 4.77
CA GLY A 240 -4.28 -2.79 3.72
C GLY A 240 -5.22 -2.65 2.52
N SER A 241 -6.28 -1.87 2.66
CA SER A 241 -7.22 -1.59 1.58
C SER A 241 -6.76 -0.47 0.64
N PHE A 242 -5.74 0.31 0.99
CA PHE A 242 -5.34 1.46 0.19
C PHE A 242 -4.93 1.02 -1.20
N THR A 243 -5.67 1.54 -2.18
CA THR A 243 -5.56 1.17 -3.60
C THR A 243 -5.73 2.43 -4.45
N ILE A 244 -4.64 2.88 -5.07
CA ILE A 244 -4.65 3.93 -6.07
C ILE A 244 -5.32 3.39 -7.33
N VAL A 245 -6.25 4.16 -7.87
CA VAL A 245 -6.96 3.89 -9.11
C VAL A 245 -6.79 5.05 -10.09
N GLU A 246 -6.66 4.71 -11.37
CA GLU A 246 -6.56 5.69 -12.45
C GLU A 246 -7.75 5.55 -13.41
N LYS A 247 -8.13 6.68 -14.02
CA LYS A 247 -9.12 6.70 -15.09
C LYS A 247 -8.43 6.51 -16.44
N ARG A 248 -8.83 5.48 -17.18
CA ARG A 248 -8.31 5.20 -18.51
C ARG A 248 -8.94 6.10 -19.57
N ALA A 249 -8.33 6.11 -20.76
CA ALA A 249 -8.82 6.86 -21.92
C ALA A 249 -10.24 6.46 -22.34
N ASP A 250 -10.67 5.21 -22.08
CA ASP A 250 -12.04 4.75 -22.34
C ASP A 250 -13.05 5.13 -21.24
N GLY A 251 -12.61 5.88 -20.23
CA GLY A 251 -13.41 6.31 -19.09
C GLY A 251 -13.57 5.28 -17.98
N SER A 252 -13.05 4.05 -18.15
CA SER A 252 -13.06 3.03 -17.09
C SER A 252 -12.01 3.31 -16.02
N TRP A 253 -12.26 2.84 -14.80
CA TRP A 253 -11.31 2.90 -13.69
C TRP A 253 -10.52 1.59 -13.57
N ARG A 254 -9.25 1.68 -13.19
CA ARG A 254 -8.40 0.52 -12.90
C ARG A 254 -7.55 0.78 -11.65
N ALA A 255 -7.41 -0.21 -10.79
CA ALA A 255 -6.37 -0.22 -9.76
C ALA A 255 -4.97 -0.25 -10.40
N LEU A 256 -4.06 0.54 -9.86
CA LEU A 256 -2.65 0.46 -10.23
C LEU A 256 -2.07 -0.88 -9.77
N PRO A 257 -1.18 -1.49 -10.56
CA PRO A 257 -0.57 -2.76 -10.20
C PRO A 257 0.26 -2.60 -8.92
N ASP A 258 0.19 -3.59 -8.04
CA ASP A 258 1.11 -3.71 -6.92
C ASP A 258 2.36 -4.47 -7.40
N PRO A 259 3.54 -3.83 -7.43
CA PRO A 259 4.78 -4.47 -7.88
C PRO A 259 5.26 -5.58 -6.94
N ILE A 260 4.78 -5.65 -5.70
CA ILE A 260 5.16 -6.68 -4.72
C ILE A 260 4.30 -7.93 -4.81
N ALA A 261 3.09 -7.82 -5.36
CA ALA A 261 2.31 -8.98 -5.76
C ALA A 261 3.05 -9.66 -6.93
N GLY A 262 3.94 -10.61 -6.61
CA GLY A 262 4.55 -11.49 -7.60
C GLY A 262 3.47 -12.10 -8.50
N PRO A 263 3.84 -12.65 -9.67
CA PRO A 263 2.86 -13.22 -10.59
C PRO A 263 1.95 -14.19 -9.83
N GLU A 264 0.63 -13.94 -9.87
CA GLU A 264 -0.35 -14.84 -9.25
C GLU A 264 0.00 -16.28 -9.65
N PRO A 265 0.07 -17.23 -8.71
CA PRO A 265 0.24 -18.63 -9.08
C PRO A 265 -0.92 -19.01 -10.02
N ARG A 266 -0.56 -19.36 -11.25
CA ARG A 266 -1.48 -19.80 -12.31
C ARG A 266 -2.06 -21.17 -11.99
#